data_AF-I5AW46-F1
#
_entry.id   AF-I5AW46-F1
#
_cell.length_a   1.000
_cell.length_b   1.000
_cell.length_c   1.000
_cell.angle_alpha   90.00
_cell.angle_beta   90.00
_cell.angle_gamma   90.00
#
_symmetry.space_group_name_H-M   'P 1'
#
loop_
_entity.id
_entity.type
_entity.pdbx_description
1 polymer ?
#
loop_
_entity_poly.entity_id
_entity_poly.type
_entity_poly.pdbx_seq_one_letter_code
_entity_poly.pdbx_strand_id
1 'polypeptide(L)'
;MITVYKKKFIPKDMEFISINDVYFNKYTSEKLDSRAESIIEVIDKSRMVDKYIIESRFDHARLNIDKLSTGCKTVLNVLYNQDRVFDIRECGENALDVLYSLECGNVYCEYPLISFEMESVFVVDKKGKRELSEYEELKEWWANED
;
A
#
# COMPACT_ATOMS: atom_id res chain seq x y z
N MET A 1 -9.46 -7.98 -2.91
CA MET A 1 -8.29 -8.54 -2.27
C MET A 1 -7.01 -7.98 -2.88
N ILE A 2 -6.00 -7.76 -2.05
CA ILE A 2 -4.64 -7.40 -2.50
C ILE A 2 -4.05 -8.51 -3.38
N THR A 3 -3.33 -8.13 -4.43
CA THR A 3 -2.55 -9.02 -5.27
C THR A 3 -1.07 -8.77 -5.05
N VAL A 4 -0.36 -9.78 -4.55
CA VAL A 4 1.08 -9.77 -4.31
C VAL A 4 1.79 -10.43 -5.50
N TYR A 5 2.74 -9.70 -6.09
CA TYR A 5 3.54 -10.20 -7.21
C TYR A 5 4.93 -10.61 -6.74
N LYS A 6 5.57 -11.56 -7.43
CA LYS A 6 7.04 -11.55 -7.48
C LYS A 6 7.47 -10.69 -8.66
N LYS A 7 8.64 -10.04 -8.56
CA LYS A 7 9.15 -9.09 -9.57
C LYS A 7 9.10 -9.61 -11.01
N LYS A 8 9.43 -10.89 -11.22
CA LYS A 8 9.44 -11.55 -12.54
C LYS A 8 8.03 -11.69 -13.16
N PHE A 9 6.97 -11.64 -12.36
CA PHE A 9 5.58 -11.89 -12.78
C PHE A 9 4.71 -10.63 -12.77
N ILE A 10 5.30 -9.45 -12.58
CA ILE A 10 4.60 -8.18 -12.80
C ILE A 10 4.25 -8.08 -14.30
N PRO A 11 2.97 -7.86 -14.68
CA PRO A 11 2.56 -7.73 -16.07
C PRO A 11 3.31 -6.61 -16.80
N LYS A 12 3.63 -6.81 -18.08
CA LYS A 12 4.44 -5.84 -18.87
C LYS A 12 3.73 -4.51 -19.10
N ASP A 13 2.40 -4.53 -19.09
CA ASP A 13 1.52 -3.37 -19.24
C ASP A 13 1.26 -2.65 -17.92
N MET A 14 1.66 -3.23 -16.78
CA MET A 14 1.62 -2.60 -15.48
C MET A 14 2.99 -2.02 -15.13
N GLU A 15 3.01 -0.73 -14.81
CA GLU A 15 4.23 -0.08 -14.33
C GLU A 15 4.42 -0.35 -12.84
N PHE A 16 5.67 -0.67 -12.49
CA PHE A 16 6.12 -0.87 -11.11
C PHE A 16 6.68 0.44 -10.55
N ILE A 17 6.16 0.85 -9.39
CA ILE A 17 6.51 2.10 -8.71
C ILE A 17 7.28 1.79 -7.44
N SER A 18 8.56 2.19 -7.40
CA SER A 18 9.44 2.01 -6.24
C SER A 18 9.70 3.30 -5.44
N ILE A 19 9.28 4.46 -5.93
CA ILE A 19 9.46 5.76 -5.25
C ILE A 19 8.09 6.33 -4.92
N ASN A 20 7.49 5.80 -3.85
CA ASN A 20 6.09 6.08 -3.48
C ASN A 20 5.83 7.55 -3.21
N ASP A 21 6.74 8.24 -2.52
CA ASP A 21 6.59 9.65 -2.17
C ASP A 21 6.47 10.55 -3.41
N VAL A 22 7.34 10.33 -4.39
CA VAL A 22 7.33 11.11 -5.64
C VAL A 22 6.06 10.84 -6.44
N TYR A 23 5.67 9.56 -6.55
CA TYR A 23 4.44 9.19 -7.27
C TYR A 23 3.21 9.79 -6.59
N PHE A 24 3.12 9.70 -5.27
CA PHE A 24 2.02 10.24 -4.49
C PHE A 24 1.87 11.73 -4.71
N ASN A 25 2.96 12.49 -4.50
CA ASN A 25 2.95 13.95 -4.60
C ASN A 25 2.57 14.42 -6.02
N LYS A 26 2.94 13.65 -7.05
CA LYS A 26 2.69 14.02 -8.46
C LYS A 26 1.32 13.60 -8.98
N TYR A 27 0.78 12.45 -8.55
CA TYR A 27 -0.39 11.84 -9.19
C TYR A 27 -1.53 11.49 -8.23
N THR A 28 -1.23 11.09 -6.99
CA THR A 28 -2.25 10.56 -6.06
C THR A 28 -2.87 11.67 -5.21
N SER A 29 -2.08 12.67 -4.81
CA SER A 29 -2.54 13.81 -4.00
C SER A 29 -3.74 14.55 -4.60
N GLU A 30 -3.83 14.60 -5.94
CA GLU A 30 -4.93 15.23 -6.66
C GLU A 30 -6.23 14.40 -6.70
N LYS A 31 -6.14 13.09 -6.43
CA LYS A 31 -7.25 12.14 -6.52
C LYS A 31 -7.98 11.92 -5.20
N LEU A 32 -7.47 12.49 -4.10
CA LEU A 32 -7.95 12.20 -2.76
C LEU A 32 -9.41 12.64 -2.58
N ASP A 33 -10.18 11.74 -2.00
CA ASP A 33 -11.56 11.95 -1.58
C ASP A 33 -11.74 11.49 -0.12
N SER A 34 -12.98 11.43 0.36
CA SER A 34 -13.30 11.07 1.74
C SER A 34 -12.78 9.69 2.17
N ARG A 35 -12.48 8.77 1.24
CA ARG A 35 -11.86 7.48 1.56
C ARG A 35 -10.43 7.63 2.10
N ALA A 36 -9.74 8.71 1.74
CA ALA A 36 -8.40 8.98 2.25
C ALA A 36 -8.40 9.39 3.73
N GLU A 37 -9.49 9.99 4.22
CA GLU A 37 -9.57 10.54 5.58
C GLU A 37 -9.33 9.47 6.64
N SER A 38 -10.02 8.32 6.53
CA SER A 38 -9.88 7.20 7.47
C SER A 38 -8.48 6.59 7.42
N ILE A 39 -7.88 6.48 6.24
CA ILE A 39 -6.53 5.93 6.06
C ILE A 39 -5.48 6.85 6.69
N ILE A 40 -5.56 8.15 6.43
CA ILE A 40 -4.66 9.16 7.01
C ILE A 40 -4.80 9.19 8.54
N GLU A 41 -6.03 9.09 9.03
CA GLU A 41 -6.30 9.04 10.47
C GLU A 41 -5.71 7.79 11.13
N VAL A 42 -5.90 6.61 10.53
CA VAL A 42 -5.46 5.34 11.12
C VAL A 42 -3.94 5.25 11.13
N ILE A 43 -3.30 5.56 9.99
CA ILE A 43 -1.85 5.37 9.81
C ILE A 43 -1.07 6.52 10.47
N ASP A 44 -1.35 7.76 10.10
CA ASP A 44 -0.53 8.92 10.49
C ASP A 44 -1.07 9.66 11.71
N LYS A 45 -2.19 9.22 12.27
CA LYS A 45 -2.89 9.93 13.36
C LYS A 45 -3.07 11.41 13.00
N SER A 46 -3.42 11.68 11.74
CA SER A 46 -3.61 13.03 11.23
C SER A 46 -5.03 13.18 10.71
N ARG A 47 -5.55 14.41 10.70
CA ARG A 47 -6.89 14.72 10.19
C ARG A 47 -6.77 15.56 8.94
N MET A 48 -7.45 15.18 7.87
CA MET A 48 -7.57 16.03 6.68
C MET A 48 -8.49 17.21 7.01
N VAL A 49 -7.97 18.44 6.88
CA VAL A 49 -8.72 19.68 7.17
C VAL A 49 -9.04 20.46 5.90
N ASP A 50 -8.26 20.26 4.84
CA ASP A 50 -8.50 20.74 3.48
C ASP A 50 -7.84 19.76 2.49
N LYS A 51 -8.07 19.93 1.19
CA LYS A 51 -7.56 19.04 0.13
C LYS A 51 -6.06 18.75 0.22
N TYR A 52 -5.26 19.75 0.62
CA TYR A 52 -3.81 19.63 0.72
C TYR A 52 -3.28 19.82 2.14
N ILE A 53 -4.16 20.00 3.12
CA ILE A 53 -3.76 20.34 4.49
C ILE A 53 -4.25 19.25 5.44
N ILE A 54 -3.31 18.73 6.21
CA ILE A 54 -3.56 17.80 7.31
C ILE A 54 -3.20 18.47 8.64
N GLU A 55 -3.86 18.04 9.71
CA GLU A 55 -3.57 18.47 11.07
C GLU A 55 -3.05 17.26 11.86
N SER A 56 -1.81 17.35 12.33
CA SER A 56 -1.19 16.33 13.19
C SER A 56 -1.91 16.27 14.55
N ARG A 57 -2.22 15.07 15.06
CA ARG A 57 -2.83 14.92 16.39
C ARG A 57 -1.86 15.14 17.55
N PHE A 58 -0.56 15.15 17.29
CA PHE A 58 0.45 15.24 18.36
C PHE A 58 0.66 16.67 18.84
N ASP A 59 0.69 17.61 17.90
CA ASP A 59 1.05 19.02 18.14
C ASP A 59 0.07 20.00 17.49
N HIS A 60 -1.00 19.51 16.85
CA HIS A 60 -1.96 20.31 16.08
C HIS A 60 -1.31 21.13 14.95
N ALA A 61 -0.12 20.74 14.49
CA ALA A 61 0.53 21.39 13.37
C ALA A 61 -0.28 21.17 12.09
N ARG A 62 -0.50 22.25 11.34
CA ARG A 62 -1.06 22.21 10.00
C ARG A 62 0.06 21.99 9.00
N LEU A 63 0.04 20.83 8.35
CA LEU A 63 1.07 20.38 7.43
C LEU A 63 0.47 20.19 6.04
N ASN A 64 1.32 20.34 5.03
CA ASN A 64 0.94 19.92 3.68
C ASN A 64 0.82 18.39 3.62
N ILE A 65 -0.02 17.91 2.71
CA ILE A 65 -0.25 16.47 2.52
C ILE A 65 0.99 15.70 2.05
N ASP A 66 1.99 16.40 1.53
CA ASP A 66 3.32 15.84 1.22
C ASP A 66 4.11 15.43 2.47
N LYS A 67 3.66 15.81 3.68
CA LYS A 67 4.25 15.42 4.96
C LYS A 67 3.67 14.14 5.57
N LEU A 68 2.71 13.50 4.90
CA LEU A 68 2.30 12.15 5.27
C LEU A 68 3.50 11.19 5.26
N SER A 69 3.46 10.18 6.13
CA SER A 69 4.45 9.10 6.14
C SER A 69 4.46 8.35 4.81
N THR A 70 5.61 7.77 4.48
CA THR A 70 5.76 6.98 3.26
C THR A 70 4.82 5.77 3.24
N GLY A 71 4.59 5.12 4.39
CA GLY A 71 3.59 4.05 4.51
C GLY A 71 2.17 4.53 4.16
N CYS A 72 1.74 5.67 4.71
CA CYS A 72 0.42 6.23 4.40
C CYS A 72 0.27 6.57 2.91
N LYS A 73 1.27 7.25 2.33
CA LYS A 73 1.31 7.58 0.90
C LYS A 73 1.26 6.33 0.02
N THR A 74 1.93 5.26 0.43
CA THR A 74 1.96 3.98 -0.30
C THR A 74 0.58 3.31 -0.31
N VAL A 75 -0.12 3.27 0.83
CA VAL A 75 -1.49 2.74 0.91
C VAL A 75 -2.44 3.54 0.02
N LEU A 76 -2.34 4.87 0.05
CA LEU A 76 -3.15 5.74 -0.81
C LEU A 76 -2.81 5.52 -2.30
N ASN A 77 -1.53 5.37 -2.64
CA ASN A 77 -1.13 5.03 -4.01
C ASN A 77 -1.80 3.75 -4.50
N VAL A 78 -1.79 2.68 -3.69
CA VAL A 78 -2.43 1.40 -3.99
C VAL A 78 -3.95 1.55 -4.17
N LEU A 79 -4.61 2.29 -3.27
CA LEU A 79 -6.06 2.53 -3.33
C LEU A 79 -6.50 3.23 -4.63
N TYR A 80 -5.76 4.27 -5.04
CA TYR A 80 -6.18 5.16 -6.14
C TYR A 80 -5.58 4.81 -7.51
N ASN A 81 -4.68 3.82 -7.60
CA ASN A 81 -3.96 3.48 -8.84
C ASN A 81 -3.87 1.96 -9.02
N GLN A 82 -5.00 1.31 -9.23
CA GLN A 82 -5.10 -0.15 -9.34
C GLN A 82 -4.46 -0.73 -10.61
N ASP A 83 -4.08 0.11 -11.57
CA ASP A 83 -3.37 -0.24 -12.81
C ASP A 83 -1.83 -0.21 -12.65
N ARG A 84 -1.33 -0.12 -11.42
CA ARG A 84 0.10 -0.06 -11.07
C ARG A 84 0.42 -1.03 -9.95
N VAL A 85 1.69 -1.44 -9.86
CA VAL A 85 2.21 -2.26 -8.76
C VAL A 85 3.12 -1.39 -7.89
N PHE A 86 2.84 -1.33 -6.59
CA PHE A 86 3.61 -0.50 -5.66
C PHE A 86 4.54 -1.32 -4.79
N ASP A 87 5.75 -0.79 -4.59
CA ASP A 87 6.70 -1.29 -3.62
C ASP A 87 6.23 -0.96 -2.19
N ILE A 88 6.17 -1.95 -1.31
CA ILE A 88 5.71 -1.77 0.08
C ILE A 88 6.83 -1.86 1.11
N ARG A 89 8.10 -1.89 0.69
CA ARG A 89 9.28 -2.04 1.56
C ARG A 89 9.39 -1.01 2.70
N GLU A 90 8.80 0.17 2.52
CA GLU A 90 8.83 1.29 3.47
C GLU A 90 7.56 1.38 4.35
N CYS A 91 6.62 0.42 4.22
CA CYS A 91 5.42 0.37 5.05
C CYS A 91 5.74 -0.21 6.43
N GLY A 92 5.34 0.50 7.49
CA GLY A 92 5.28 -0.04 8.85
C GLY A 92 4.01 -0.88 9.08
N GLU A 93 3.94 -1.58 10.21
CA GLU A 93 2.85 -2.50 10.59
C GLU A 93 1.45 -1.88 10.41
N ASN A 94 1.22 -0.69 10.96
CA ASN A 94 -0.07 0.00 10.83
C ASN A 94 -0.48 0.31 9.38
N ALA A 95 0.49 0.57 8.50
CA ALA A 95 0.22 0.76 7.08
C ALA A 95 -0.05 -0.58 6.39
N LEU A 96 0.65 -1.65 6.77
CA LEU A 96 0.40 -3.00 6.28
C LEU A 96 -1.01 -3.48 6.67
N ASP A 97 -1.45 -3.27 7.91
CA ASP A 97 -2.81 -3.66 8.34
C ASP A 97 -3.90 -3.01 7.48
N VAL A 98 -3.76 -1.71 7.20
CA VAL A 98 -4.68 -0.99 6.32
C VAL A 98 -4.53 -1.45 4.86
N LEU A 99 -3.31 -1.69 4.39
CA LEU A 99 -3.05 -2.18 3.05
C LEU A 99 -3.73 -3.53 2.80
N TYR A 100 -3.55 -4.49 3.69
CA TYR A 100 -4.07 -5.85 3.55
C TYR A 100 -5.60 -5.93 3.71
N SER A 101 -6.22 -4.94 4.35
CA SER A 101 -7.69 -4.80 4.44
C SER A 101 -8.33 -4.07 3.25
N LEU A 102 -7.55 -3.58 2.26
CA LEU A 102 -8.11 -2.95 1.07
C LEU A 102 -8.89 -3.96 0.20
N GLU A 103 -10.01 -3.50 -0.36
CA GLU A 103 -10.83 -4.28 -1.29
C GLU A 103 -10.09 -4.72 -2.56
N CYS A 104 -9.02 -4.03 -2.96
CA CYS A 104 -8.15 -4.42 -4.07
C CYS A 104 -6.89 -3.55 -4.10
N GLY A 105 -5.87 -4.06 -4.78
CA GLY A 105 -4.58 -3.38 -4.90
C GLY A 105 -3.52 -4.33 -5.43
N ASN A 106 -2.41 -3.79 -5.92
CA ASN A 106 -1.32 -4.58 -6.47
C ASN A 106 0.00 -4.14 -5.83
N VAL A 107 0.72 -5.09 -5.25
CA VAL A 107 1.90 -4.81 -4.44
C VAL A 107 3.05 -5.76 -4.75
N TYR A 108 4.25 -5.29 -4.47
CA TYR A 108 5.48 -6.06 -4.51
C TYR A 108 6.37 -5.68 -3.33
N CYS A 109 7.10 -6.66 -2.80
CA CYS A 109 8.19 -6.43 -1.86
C CYS A 109 9.26 -7.49 -2.12
N GLU A 110 10.52 -7.11 -1.91
CA GLU A 110 11.66 -8.03 -2.04
C GLU A 110 11.69 -9.10 -0.94
N TYR A 111 11.17 -8.75 0.24
CA TYR A 111 11.10 -9.62 1.41
C TYR A 111 9.65 -9.72 1.92
N PRO A 112 9.31 -10.75 2.72
CA PRO A 112 7.96 -10.93 3.22
C PRO A 112 7.61 -9.78 4.19
N LEU A 113 6.68 -8.92 3.77
CA LEU A 113 6.04 -7.91 4.61
C LEU A 113 4.55 -8.22 4.66
N ILE A 114 4.11 -8.90 5.71
CA ILE A 114 2.77 -9.48 5.82
C ILE A 114 2.17 -9.01 7.14
N SER A 115 0.98 -8.43 7.10
CA SER A 115 0.22 -8.13 8.32
C SER A 115 -0.25 -9.42 9.00
N PHE A 116 -0.21 -9.46 10.33
CA PHE A 116 -0.80 -10.56 11.11
C PHE A 116 -2.32 -10.62 11.00
N GLU A 117 -2.96 -9.51 10.61
CA GLU A 117 -4.40 -9.39 10.41
C GLU A 117 -4.82 -9.72 8.95
N MET A 118 -3.90 -10.25 8.14
CA MET A 118 -4.19 -10.65 6.77
C MET A 118 -5.20 -11.81 6.74
N GLU A 119 -6.35 -11.59 6.09
CA GLU A 119 -7.35 -12.64 5.89
C GLU A 119 -7.07 -13.49 4.64
N SER A 120 -6.85 -12.82 3.51
CA SER A 120 -6.53 -13.48 2.24
C SER A 120 -5.84 -12.52 1.26
N VAL A 121 -4.99 -13.07 0.40
CA VAL A 121 -4.40 -12.37 -0.73
C VAL A 121 -4.41 -13.21 -2.00
N PHE A 122 -4.40 -12.53 -3.15
CA PHE A 122 -3.93 -13.18 -4.37
C PHE A 122 -2.42 -13.14 -4.44
N VAL A 123 -1.81 -14.24 -4.85
CA VAL A 123 -0.41 -14.29 -5.25
C VAL A 123 -0.29 -14.59 -6.73
N VAL A 124 0.70 -13.99 -7.39
CA VAL A 124 1.00 -14.22 -8.81
C VAL A 124 2.42 -14.71 -8.97
N ASP A 125 2.55 -15.94 -9.46
CA ASP A 125 3.83 -16.56 -9.81
C ASP A 125 3.72 -17.40 -11.11
N LYS A 126 4.71 -18.27 -11.37
CA LYS A 126 4.74 -19.16 -12.54
C LYS A 126 3.53 -20.10 -12.65
N LYS A 127 2.85 -20.39 -11.54
CA LYS A 127 1.65 -21.24 -11.50
C LYS A 127 0.37 -20.43 -11.80
N GLY A 128 0.51 -19.12 -12.04
CA GLY A 128 -0.61 -18.21 -12.27
C GLY A 128 -1.08 -17.52 -11.00
N LYS A 129 -2.25 -16.89 -11.09
CA LYS A 129 -2.91 -16.20 -9.97
C LYS A 129 -3.67 -17.22 -9.11
N ARG A 130 -3.40 -17.24 -7.80
CA ARG A 130 -4.17 -18.04 -6.82
C ARG A 130 -4.35 -17.27 -5.53
N GLU A 131 -5.33 -17.67 -4.74
CA GLU A 131 -5.59 -17.13 -3.41
C GLU A 131 -4.80 -17.90 -2.35
N LEU A 132 -4.26 -17.19 -1.36
CA LEU A 132 -3.69 -17.72 -0.12
C LEU A 132 -4.38 -17.01 1.05
N SER A 133 -4.84 -17.76 2.03
CA SER A 133 -5.51 -17.24 3.25
C SER A 133 -4.73 -17.51 4.52
N GLU A 134 -3.59 -18.21 4.43
CA GLU A 134 -2.78 -18.58 5.59
C GLU A 134 -1.47 -17.78 5.60
N TYR A 135 -1.16 -17.17 6.75
CA TYR A 135 0.04 -16.34 6.92
C TYR A 135 1.34 -17.11 6.60
N GLU A 136 1.48 -18.33 7.13
CA GLU A 136 2.68 -19.15 6.90
C GLU A 136 2.78 -19.59 5.43
N GLU A 137 1.66 -19.87 4.75
CA GLU A 137 1.69 -20.18 3.31
C GLU A 137 2.17 -18.99 2.48
N LEU A 138 1.69 -17.78 2.78
CA LEU A 138 2.13 -16.57 2.08
C LEU A 138 3.62 -16.29 2.34
N LYS A 139 4.06 -16.45 3.59
CA LYS A 139 5.47 -16.27 3.98
C LYS A 139 6.39 -17.27 3.29
N GLU A 140 6.02 -18.55 3.28
CA GLU A 140 6.75 -19.60 2.53
C GLU A 140 6.76 -19.29 1.04
N TRP A 141 5.61 -18.92 0.46
CA TRP A 141 5.52 -18.54 -0.95
C TRP A 141 6.47 -17.39 -1.31
N TRP A 142 6.58 -16.39 -0.44
CA TRP A 142 7.40 -15.21 -0.63
C TRP A 142 8.90 -15.53 -0.51
N ALA A 143 9.26 -16.38 0.44
CA ALA A 143 10.64 -16.83 0.66
C ALA A 143 11.15 -17.75 -0.48
N ASN A 144 10.24 -18.42 -1.19
CA ASN A 144 10.62 -19.29 -2.30
C ASN A 144 11.14 -18.48 -3.51
N GLU A 145 12.41 -18.62 -3.82
CA GLU A 145 13.05 -18.06 -5.03
C GLU A 145 12.66 -18.88 -6.28
N ASP A 146 11.41 -18.77 -6.72
CA ASP A 146 10.99 -19.35 -8.01
C ASP A 146 11.69 -18.71 -9.23
#